data_AF-A0A1A8NGM9-F1
#
_entry.id   AF-A0A1A8NGM9-F1
#
_cell.length_a   1.000
_cell.length_b   1.000
_cell.length_c   1.000
_cell.angle_alpha   90.00
_cell.angle_beta   90.00
_cell.angle_gamma   90.00
#
_symmetry.space_group_name_H-M   'P 1'
#
loop_
_entity.id
_entity.type
_entity.pdbx_description
1 polymer ?
#
loop_
_entity_poly.entity_id
_entity_poly.type
_entity_poly.pdbx_seq_one_letter_code
_entity_poly.pdbx_strand_id
1 'polypeptide(L)'
;PNCGHQFCYPRFFSTEFVHPQTQQPNMIANHMRFNESSLQNLMSNTTIYITILREPASMFESLFTYYSNISEAFRRVPNGSLEAFLADPLRYYRPGEDNAMYARNTLTFDLGGDKDRPASDAAYAQAFVAEVERVFSLVMISEYF
;
A
#
# COMPACT_ATOMS: atom_id res chain seq x y z
N PRO A 1 -1.31 -19.88 -7.75
CA PRO A 1 -2.45 -19.38 -6.94
C PRO A 1 -3.36 -18.50 -7.78
N ASN A 2 -4.66 -18.52 -7.51
CA ASN A 2 -5.68 -17.85 -8.32
C ASN A 2 -6.01 -16.42 -7.84
N CYS A 3 -5.03 -15.67 -7.31
CA CYS A 3 -5.28 -14.29 -6.85
C CYS A 3 -5.10 -13.22 -7.93
N GLY A 4 -4.96 -13.64 -9.19
CA GLY A 4 -4.88 -12.75 -10.35
C GLY A 4 -3.65 -11.84 -10.36
N HIS A 5 -3.79 -10.70 -11.04
CA HIS A 5 -2.70 -9.79 -11.37
C HIS A 5 -2.22 -8.92 -10.19
N GLN A 6 -2.81 -9.04 -9.00
CA GLN A 6 -2.44 -8.26 -7.81
C GLN A 6 -1.73 -9.07 -6.72
N PHE A 7 -1.27 -10.29 -7.05
CA PHE A 7 -0.50 -11.15 -6.13
C PHE A 7 -1.11 -11.28 -4.72
N CYS A 8 -2.41 -11.59 -4.65
CA CYS A 8 -3.14 -11.77 -3.38
C CYS A 8 -3.09 -10.55 -2.44
N TYR A 9 -2.94 -9.34 -2.97
CA TYR A 9 -3.16 -8.10 -2.20
C TYR A 9 -4.48 -8.19 -1.42
N PRO A 10 -4.53 -7.83 -0.13
CA PRO A 10 -3.54 -7.02 0.63
C PRO A 10 -2.47 -7.80 1.40
N ARG A 11 -2.30 -9.10 1.14
CA ARG A 11 -1.22 -9.86 1.78
C ARG A 11 0.15 -9.37 1.30
N PHE A 12 1.15 -9.43 2.18
CA PHE A 12 2.55 -9.27 1.76
C PHE A 12 2.85 -10.18 0.57
N PHE A 13 3.51 -9.63 -0.44
CA PHE A 13 3.92 -10.39 -1.61
C PHE A 13 4.69 -11.65 -1.19
N SER A 14 4.37 -12.75 -1.87
CA SER A 14 5.03 -14.04 -1.74
C SER A 14 5.23 -14.59 -3.14
N THR A 15 6.37 -15.26 -3.36
CA THR A 15 6.66 -15.95 -4.63
C THR A 15 5.64 -17.05 -4.92
N GLU A 16 4.96 -17.57 -3.89
CA GLU A 16 3.86 -18.51 -4.07
C GLU A 16 2.77 -17.93 -4.96
N PHE A 17 2.51 -16.62 -4.92
CA PHE A 17 1.43 -15.98 -5.69
C PHE A 17 1.70 -15.88 -7.19
N VAL A 18 2.94 -16.16 -7.59
CA VAL A 18 3.36 -16.16 -8.99
C VAL A 18 3.04 -17.51 -9.64
N HIS A 19 2.70 -17.50 -10.93
CA HIS A 19 2.42 -18.76 -11.63
C HIS A 19 3.69 -19.63 -11.66
N PRO A 20 3.63 -20.94 -11.36
CA PRO A 20 4.84 -21.78 -11.21
C PRO A 20 5.74 -21.88 -12.45
N GLN A 21 5.20 -21.59 -13.63
CA GLN A 21 5.93 -21.61 -14.91
C GLN A 21 6.50 -20.24 -15.29
N THR A 22 6.33 -19.22 -14.44
CA THR A 22 6.88 -17.89 -14.68
C THR A 22 8.40 -17.98 -14.55
N GLN A 23 9.10 -17.65 -15.64
CA GLN A 23 10.54 -17.45 -15.60
C GLN A 23 10.88 -16.18 -14.81
N GLN A 24 12.12 -16.05 -14.34
CA GLN A 24 12.57 -14.84 -13.68
C GLN A 24 12.28 -13.60 -14.56
N PRO A 25 11.44 -12.67 -14.11
CA PRO A 25 11.07 -11.52 -14.91
C PRO A 25 12.14 -10.43 -14.85
N ASN A 26 12.25 -9.65 -15.92
CA ASN A 26 13.11 -8.46 -15.96
C ASN A 26 12.47 -7.24 -15.30
N MET A 27 11.13 -7.22 -15.18
CA MET A 27 10.35 -6.13 -14.60
C MET A 27 9.09 -6.70 -13.96
N ILE A 28 8.72 -6.16 -12.80
CA ILE A 28 7.40 -6.37 -12.19
C ILE A 28 6.79 -4.99 -11.94
N ALA A 29 5.59 -4.76 -12.47
CA ALA A 29 4.85 -3.51 -12.33
C ALA A 29 3.40 -3.73 -11.88
N ASN A 30 3.12 -4.92 -11.34
CA ASN A 30 1.83 -5.29 -10.79
C ASN A 30 1.62 -4.67 -9.41
N HIS A 31 0.36 -4.40 -9.05
CA HIS A 31 0.00 -3.99 -7.71
C HIS A 31 0.30 -5.11 -6.70
N MET A 32 0.97 -4.78 -5.60
CA MET A 32 1.29 -5.72 -4.52
C MET A 32 1.55 -4.98 -3.22
N ARG A 33 1.48 -5.69 -2.10
CA ARG A 33 2.08 -5.22 -0.85
C ARG A 33 3.54 -5.63 -0.83
N PHE A 34 4.44 -4.66 -0.82
CA PHE A 34 5.87 -4.86 -0.97
C PHE A 34 6.44 -5.80 0.10
N ASN A 35 7.34 -6.67 -0.33
CA ASN A 35 8.13 -7.56 0.51
C ASN A 35 9.48 -7.81 -0.17
N GLU A 36 10.51 -7.08 0.28
CA GLU A 36 11.85 -7.11 -0.31
C GLU A 36 12.41 -8.53 -0.39
N SER A 37 12.36 -9.28 0.73
CA SER A 37 12.92 -10.64 0.81
C SER A 37 12.25 -11.61 -0.16
N SER A 38 10.93 -11.53 -0.32
CA SER A 38 10.22 -12.36 -1.30
C SER A 38 10.53 -11.95 -2.75
N LEU A 39 10.72 -10.66 -3.02
CA LEU A 39 11.11 -10.19 -4.35
C LEU A 39 12.55 -10.58 -4.70
N GLN A 40 13.48 -10.53 -3.76
CA GLN A 40 14.85 -11.01 -3.95
C GLN A 40 14.94 -12.50 -4.32
N ASN A 41 13.98 -13.31 -3.87
CA ASN A 41 13.89 -14.73 -4.25
C ASN A 41 13.35 -14.97 -5.66
N LEU A 42 12.74 -13.95 -6.29
CA LEU A 42 12.15 -14.04 -7.63
C LEU A 42 12.98 -13.29 -8.67
N MET A 43 13.44 -12.09 -8.33
CA MET A 43 14.13 -11.16 -9.19
C MET A 43 15.66 -11.37 -9.14
N SER A 44 16.39 -10.75 -10.07
CA SER A 44 17.86 -10.75 -10.03
C SER A 44 18.40 -10.05 -8.79
N ASN A 45 19.57 -10.46 -8.29
CA ASN A 45 20.27 -9.75 -7.20
C ASN A 45 20.66 -8.30 -7.57
N THR A 46 20.63 -7.95 -8.86
CA THR A 46 20.90 -6.59 -9.38
C THR A 46 19.62 -5.78 -9.60
N THR A 47 18.50 -6.20 -9.01
CA THR A 47 17.20 -5.53 -9.18
C THR A 47 17.22 -4.13 -8.57
N ILE A 48 16.67 -3.17 -9.32
CA ILE A 48 16.48 -1.80 -8.87
C ILE A 48 15.02 -1.62 -8.50
N TYR A 49 14.76 -1.15 -7.28
CA TYR A 49 13.40 -0.85 -6.81
C TYR A 49 13.08 0.62 -7.04
N ILE A 50 11.95 0.86 -7.70
CA ILE A 50 11.43 2.20 -7.99
C ILE A 50 9.99 2.24 -7.50
N THR A 51 9.59 3.36 -6.91
CA THR A 51 8.20 3.60 -6.51
C THR A 51 7.77 5.03 -6.84
N ILE A 52 6.46 5.26 -6.80
CA ILE A 52 5.83 6.57 -6.93
C ILE A 52 4.98 6.79 -5.69
N LEU A 53 5.20 7.90 -4.99
CA LEU A 53 4.33 8.38 -3.94
C LEU A 53 3.45 9.52 -4.46
N ARG A 54 2.35 9.75 -3.77
CA ARG A 54 1.41 10.83 -4.03
C ARG A 54 1.25 11.66 -2.76
N GLU A 55 0.93 12.94 -2.90
CA GLU A 55 0.59 13.78 -1.76
C GLU A 55 -0.55 13.11 -0.94
N PRO A 56 -0.35 12.85 0.37
CA PRO A 56 -1.27 12.00 1.15
C PRO A 56 -2.72 12.46 1.18
N ALA A 57 -3.01 13.76 1.26
CA ALA A 57 -4.38 14.26 1.31
C ALA A 57 -5.10 14.02 -0.03
N SER A 58 -4.47 14.44 -1.14
CA SER A 58 -4.98 14.27 -2.50
C SER A 58 -5.15 12.79 -2.86
N MET A 59 -4.24 11.93 -2.39
CA MET A 59 -4.38 10.48 -2.52
C MET A 59 -5.57 9.96 -1.72
N PHE A 60 -5.74 10.40 -0.47
CA PHE A 60 -6.83 9.96 0.38
C PHE A 60 -8.20 10.29 -0.22
N GLU A 61 -8.39 11.50 -0.76
CA GLU A 61 -9.62 11.88 -1.46
C GLU A 61 -9.93 10.92 -2.62
N SER A 62 -8.91 10.63 -3.44
CA SER A 62 -9.03 9.69 -4.56
C SER A 62 -9.39 8.27 -4.10
N LEU A 63 -8.75 7.78 -3.03
CA LEU A 63 -9.03 6.46 -2.47
C LEU A 63 -10.45 6.38 -1.90
N PHE A 64 -10.87 7.42 -1.17
CA PHE A 64 -12.20 7.51 -0.57
C PHE A 64 -13.29 7.39 -1.64
N THR A 65 -13.16 8.14 -2.73
CA THR A 65 -14.12 8.07 -3.85
C THR A 65 -14.03 6.73 -4.58
N TYR A 66 -12.83 6.30 -4.98
CA TYR A 66 -12.64 5.12 -5.82
C TYR A 66 -13.04 3.82 -5.12
N TYR A 67 -12.72 3.69 -3.83
CA TYR A 67 -12.98 2.49 -3.03
C TYR A 67 -14.21 2.63 -2.13
N SER A 68 -15.04 3.65 -2.35
CA SER A 68 -16.26 3.93 -1.58
C SER A 68 -17.18 2.72 -1.42
N ASN A 69 -17.26 1.84 -2.43
CA ASN A 69 -18.12 0.66 -2.45
C ASN A 69 -17.45 -0.64 -1.99
N ILE A 70 -16.14 -0.65 -1.72
CA ILE A 70 -15.44 -1.88 -1.32
C ILE A 70 -14.70 -1.78 0.01
N SER A 71 -14.36 -0.57 0.46
CA SER A 71 -13.79 -0.37 1.79
C SER A 71 -14.89 -0.26 2.82
N GLU A 72 -14.89 -1.15 3.80
CA GLU A 72 -15.84 -1.13 4.91
C GLU A 72 -15.85 0.20 5.67
N ALA A 73 -14.67 0.81 5.85
CA ALA A 73 -14.53 2.10 6.50
C ALA A 73 -15.27 3.20 5.72
N PHE A 74 -15.20 3.18 4.39
CA PHE A 74 -15.84 4.19 3.54
C PHE A 74 -17.34 3.95 3.37
N ARG A 75 -17.78 2.70 3.21
CA ARG A 75 -19.21 2.34 3.03
C ARG A 75 -20.11 2.78 4.19
N ARG A 76 -19.57 2.83 5.40
CA ARG A 76 -20.32 3.23 6.61
C ARG A 76 -20.51 4.72 6.75
N VAL A 77 -19.82 5.51 5.94
CA VAL A 77 -19.90 6.96 6.03
C VAL A 77 -21.25 7.39 5.48
N PRO A 78 -22.06 8.12 6.26
CA PRO A 78 -23.38 8.54 5.83
C PRO A 78 -23.26 9.39 4.57
N ASN A 79 -24.08 9.06 3.56
CA ASN A 79 -24.13 9.70 2.25
C ASN A 79 -22.79 9.68 1.48
N GLY A 80 -21.80 8.87 1.90
CA GLY A 80 -20.45 8.91 1.32
C GLY A 80 -19.78 10.29 1.42
N SER A 81 -20.08 11.08 2.47
CA SER A 81 -19.47 12.40 2.65
C SER A 81 -18.04 12.27 3.16
N LEU A 82 -17.08 12.73 2.36
CA LEU A 82 -15.69 12.82 2.79
C LEU A 82 -15.54 13.70 4.04
N GLU A 83 -16.28 14.82 4.14
CA GLU A 83 -16.21 15.69 5.32
C GLU A 83 -16.66 14.95 6.58
N ALA A 84 -17.71 14.13 6.49
CA ALA A 84 -18.18 13.32 7.61
C ALA A 84 -17.12 12.30 8.07
N PHE A 85 -16.40 11.67 7.13
CA PHE A 85 -15.29 10.78 7.47
C PHE A 85 -14.17 11.53 8.17
N LEU A 86 -13.74 12.68 7.63
CA LEU A 86 -12.62 13.46 8.16
C LEU A 86 -12.91 14.09 9.53
N ALA A 87 -14.19 14.33 9.85
CA ALA A 87 -14.60 14.86 11.15
C ALA A 87 -14.33 13.88 12.31
N ASP A 88 -14.45 12.57 12.07
CA ASP A 88 -14.17 11.53 13.07
C ASP A 88 -13.74 10.21 12.38
N PRO A 89 -12.51 10.13 11.84
CA PRO A 89 -12.09 8.99 11.02
C PRO A 89 -12.02 7.68 11.84
N LEU A 90 -11.72 7.76 13.14
CA LEU A 90 -11.64 6.59 14.03
C LEU A 90 -13.01 5.99 14.35
N ARG A 91 -14.10 6.74 14.18
CA ARG A 91 -15.46 6.20 14.25
C ARG A 91 -15.77 5.21 13.13
N TYR A 92 -15.21 5.44 11.94
CA TYR A 92 -15.47 4.63 10.75
C TYR A 92 -14.41 3.56 10.52
N TYR A 93 -13.16 3.89 10.81
CA TYR A 93 -12.01 3.02 10.62
C TYR A 93 -11.92 1.95 11.72
N ARG A 94 -11.82 0.68 11.32
CA ARG A 94 -11.47 -0.42 12.24
C ARG A 94 -10.31 -1.24 11.67
N PRO A 95 -9.23 -1.45 12.44
CA PRO A 95 -8.13 -2.31 12.02
C PRO A 95 -8.63 -3.72 11.70
N GLY A 96 -8.12 -4.32 10.64
CA GLY A 96 -8.38 -5.72 10.26
C GLY A 96 -9.66 -5.96 9.45
N GLU A 97 -10.48 -4.93 9.19
CA GLU A 97 -11.60 -5.07 8.27
C GLU A 97 -11.17 -5.15 6.81
N ASP A 98 -12.04 -5.71 5.99
CA ASP A 98 -11.84 -5.82 4.55
C ASP A 98 -11.56 -4.45 3.94
N ASN A 99 -10.48 -4.39 3.16
CA ASN A 99 -10.06 -3.18 2.45
C ASN A 99 -9.78 -1.98 3.37
N ALA A 100 -9.48 -2.19 4.66
CA ALA A 100 -9.15 -1.13 5.61
C ALA A 100 -7.83 -0.41 5.28
N MET A 101 -6.92 -1.03 4.53
CA MET A 101 -5.67 -0.39 4.10
C MET A 101 -5.86 0.86 3.27
N TYR A 102 -6.96 0.99 2.52
CA TYR A 102 -7.23 2.20 1.75
C TYR A 102 -7.62 3.40 2.63
N ALA A 103 -8.08 3.15 3.87
CA ALA A 103 -8.62 4.17 4.75
C ALA A 103 -7.62 4.76 5.74
N ARG A 104 -6.40 4.21 5.82
CA ARG A 104 -5.37 4.69 6.76
C ARG A 104 -3.97 4.34 6.26
N ASN A 105 -3.12 5.36 6.07
CA ASN A 105 -1.70 5.24 5.74
C ASN A 105 -1.40 4.24 4.61
N THR A 106 -2.17 4.28 3.52
CA THR A 106 -2.10 3.34 2.40
C THR A 106 -0.70 3.27 1.79
N LEU A 107 0.00 4.41 1.63
CA LEU A 107 1.39 4.42 1.13
C LEU A 107 2.33 3.61 2.03
N THR A 108 2.24 3.79 3.36
CA THR A 108 2.99 2.98 4.31
C THR A 108 2.64 1.49 4.16
N PHE A 109 1.35 1.19 4.01
CA PHE A 109 0.89 -0.19 3.85
C PHE A 109 1.46 -0.87 2.61
N ASP A 110 1.35 -0.21 1.45
CA ASP A 110 1.74 -0.74 0.15
C ASP A 110 3.26 -0.97 0.06
N LEU A 111 4.05 -0.11 0.69
CA LEU A 111 5.50 -0.27 0.83
C LEU A 111 5.91 -1.31 1.90
N GLY A 112 4.95 -2.05 2.46
CA GLY A 112 5.20 -3.15 3.39
C GLY A 112 5.24 -2.76 4.88
N GLY A 113 4.99 -1.49 5.20
CA GLY A 113 4.91 -1.01 6.56
C GLY A 113 3.61 -1.39 7.28
N ASP A 114 3.62 -1.15 8.59
CA ASP A 114 2.47 -1.16 9.47
C ASP A 114 1.74 0.19 9.44
N LYS A 115 0.56 0.21 8.82
CA LYS A 115 -0.30 1.39 8.69
C LYS A 115 -1.02 1.79 9.97
N ASP A 116 -1.10 0.90 10.96
CA ASP A 116 -1.90 1.06 12.17
C ASP A 116 -1.12 1.70 13.32
N ARG A 117 0.17 1.99 13.11
CA ARG A 117 1.00 2.72 14.07
C ARG A 117 0.37 4.07 14.46
N PRO A 118 0.44 4.46 15.75
CA PRO A 118 -0.11 5.72 16.19
C PRO A 118 0.73 6.88 15.67
N ALA A 119 0.12 8.05 15.46
CA ALA A 119 0.81 9.24 14.98
C ALA A 119 1.92 9.73 15.93
N SER A 120 1.87 9.33 17.20
CA SER A 120 2.91 9.62 18.19
C SER A 120 4.16 8.74 18.06
N ASP A 121 4.12 7.65 17.28
CA ASP A 121 5.26 6.76 17.06
C ASP A 121 6.19 7.32 15.97
N ALA A 122 6.79 8.47 16.26
CA ALA A 122 7.72 9.14 15.36
C ALA A 122 8.97 8.29 15.07
N ALA A 123 9.38 7.44 16.03
CA ALA A 123 10.52 6.55 15.88
C ALA A 123 10.26 5.49 14.79
N TYR A 124 9.06 4.88 14.79
CA TYR A 124 8.65 3.99 13.71
C TYR A 124 8.63 4.71 12.36
N ALA A 125 8.03 5.91 12.29
CA ALA A 125 7.94 6.66 11.05
C ALA A 125 9.33 6.98 10.47
N GLN A 126 10.27 7.44 11.29
CA GLN A 126 11.66 7.72 10.89
C GLN A 126 12.39 6.46 10.45
N ALA A 127 12.25 5.36 11.18
CA ALA A 127 12.85 4.08 10.81
C ALA A 127 12.30 3.55 9.48
N PHE A 128 10.99 3.71 9.25
CA PHE A 128 10.36 3.28 8.00
C PHE A 128 10.79 4.15 6.81
N VAL A 129 10.93 5.47 7.00
CA VAL A 129 11.49 6.36 5.96
C VAL A 129 12.92 5.94 5.62
N ALA A 130 13.77 5.71 6.62
CA ALA A 130 15.16 5.27 6.39
C ALA A 130 15.22 3.92 5.63
N GLU A 131 14.29 3.01 5.91
CA GLU A 131 14.18 1.75 5.17
C GLU A 131 13.75 1.97 3.72
N VAL A 132 12.77 2.84 3.47
CA VAL A 132 12.34 3.19 2.09
C VAL A 132 13.51 3.82 1.32
N GLU A 133 14.25 4.75 1.92
CA GLU A 133 15.44 5.37 1.31
C GLU A 133 16.56 4.37 1.03
N ARG A 134 16.72 3.35 1.88
CA ARG A 134 17.71 2.28 1.69
C ARG A 134 17.33 1.35 0.54
N VAL A 135 16.05 1.00 0.43
CA VAL A 135 15.55 -0.03 -0.48
C VAL A 135 15.27 0.51 -1.88
N PHE A 136 14.59 1.65 -1.98
CA PHE A 136 14.16 2.23 -3.25
C PHE A 136 15.22 3.17 -3.80
N SER A 137 15.81 2.80 -4.94
CA SER A 137 16.82 3.63 -5.60
C SER A 137 16.25 4.91 -6.21
N LEU A 138 14.94 4.93 -6.47
CA LEU A 138 14.21 6.11 -6.91
C LEU A 138 12.79 6.12 -6.32
N VAL A 139 12.46 7.21 -5.65
CA VAL A 139 11.11 7.53 -5.18
C VAL A 139 10.64 8.75 -5.96
N MET A 140 9.68 8.57 -6.83
CA MET A 140 9.10 9.67 -7.60
C MET A 140 7.85 10.21 -6.89
N ILE A 141 7.46 11.45 -7.18
CA ILE A 141 6.29 12.11 -6.59
C ILE A 141 5.32 12.47 -7.70
N SER A 142 4.08 11.97 -7.60
CA SER A 142 3.08 12.04 -8.68
C SER A 142 2.71 13.44 -9.14
N GLU A 143 2.89 14.43 -8.27
CA GLU A 143 2.58 15.84 -8.49
C GLU A 143 3.60 16.57 -9.38
N TYR A 144 4.74 15.95 -9.70
CA TYR A 144 5.85 16.57 -10.43
C TYR A 144 6.18 15.88 -11.76
N PHE A 145 5.19 15.24 -12.39
CA PHE A 145 5.29 14.65 -13.73
C PHE A 145 4.64 15.52 -14.81
#